data_AF-W1I582-F1
#
_entry.id   AF-W1I582-F1
#
_cell.length_a   1.000
_cell.length_b   1.000
_cell.length_c   1.000
_cell.angle_alpha   90.00
_cell.angle_beta   90.00
_cell.angle_gamma   90.00
#
_symmetry.space_group_name_H-M   'P 1'
#
loop_
_entity.id
_entity.type
_entity.pdbx_description
1 polymer ?
#
loop_
_entity_poly.entity_id
_entity_poly.type
_entity_poly.pdbx_seq_one_letter_code
_entity_poly.pdbx_strand_id
1 'polypeptide(L)'
;MTYNVYSIRDHLTGFLQPVVEQSDPVALRNFSLTINRYPKEQGHTLTTWRPSDFDFFRIGTFNTDTGELVAEQPPMLIASGLSVVDKEDSNG
;
A
#
# COMPACT_ATOMS: atom_id res chain seq x y z
N MET A 1 16.98 6.53 13.01
CA MET A 1 16.87 5.56 11.89
C MET A 1 15.89 6.15 10.88
N THR A 2 16.10 5.92 9.58
CA THR A 2 15.20 6.42 8.54
C THR A 2 14.25 5.31 8.09
N TYR A 3 12.95 5.60 8.10
CA TYR A 3 11.89 4.74 7.60
C TYR A 3 11.25 5.38 6.37
N ASN A 4 10.74 4.55 5.49
CA ASN A 4 9.95 5.03 4.36
C ASN A 4 8.51 5.24 4.81
N VAL A 5 7.86 6.29 4.30
CA VAL A 5 6.46 6.63 4.54
C VAL A 5 5.68 6.31 3.29
N TYR A 6 4.60 5.56 3.43
CA TYR A 6 3.77 5.11 2.32
C TYR A 6 2.31 5.46 2.54
N SER A 7 1.54 5.49 1.46
CA SER A 7 0.09 5.57 1.52
C SER A 7 -0.52 4.84 0.33
N ILE A 8 -1.69 4.24 0.56
CA ILE A 8 -2.53 3.71 -0.50
C ILE A 8 -3.30 4.88 -1.10
N ARG A 9 -3.21 5.05 -2.42
CA ARG A 9 -4.04 5.97 -3.19
C ARG A 9 -5.26 5.21 -3.68
N ASP A 10 -6.42 5.54 -3.12
CA ASP A 10 -7.73 5.22 -3.67
C ASP A 10 -8.05 6.24 -4.77
N HIS A 11 -8.32 5.76 -5.98
CA HIS A 11 -8.61 6.61 -7.14
C HIS A 11 -9.92 7.39 -6.99
N LEU A 12 -10.82 6.97 -6.10
CA LEU A 12 -12.12 7.59 -5.86
C LEU A 12 -12.10 8.61 -4.72
N THR A 13 -11.25 8.41 -3.71
CA THR A 13 -11.26 9.22 -2.48
C THR A 13 -9.95 9.96 -2.19
N GLY A 14 -8.82 9.51 -2.75
CA GLY A 14 -7.50 10.09 -2.57
C GLY A 14 -6.55 9.21 -1.75
N PHE A 15 -5.56 9.84 -1.12
CA PHE A 15 -4.58 9.12 -0.29
C PHE A 15 -5.18 8.76 1.08
N LEU A 16 -5.08 7.49 1.45
CA LEU A 16 -5.48 6.96 2.76
C LEU A 16 -4.43 7.26 3.84
N GLN A 17 -4.69 6.85 5.08
CA GLN A 17 -3.77 7.10 6.20
C GLN A 17 -2.36 6.55 5.89
N PRO A 18 -1.31 7.32 6.12
CA PRO A 18 0.05 6.88 5.84
C PRO A 18 0.54 5.84 6.86
N VAL A 19 1.46 4.99 6.42
CA VAL A 19 2.14 3.99 7.24
C VAL A 19 3.66 4.15 7.10
N VAL A 20 4.40 3.75 8.14
CA VAL A 20 5.86 3.73 8.13
C VAL A 20 6.38 2.31 8.06
N GLU A 21 7.32 2.05 7.16
CA GLU A 21 7.91 0.72 6.98
C GLU A 21 9.41 0.83 6.77
N GLN A 22 10.12 -0.25 7.12
CA GLN A 22 11.59 -0.28 7.07
C GLN A 22 12.16 -0.23 5.65
N SER A 23 11.42 -0.74 4.66
CA SER A 23 11.88 -0.81 3.27
C SER A 23 10.72 -1.10 2.31
N ASP A 24 10.94 -0.85 1.02
CA ASP A 24 9.94 -1.09 -0.03
C ASP A 24 9.45 -2.56 -0.06
N PRO A 25 10.31 -3.60 0.09
CA PRO A 25 9.84 -4.99 0.12
C PRO A 25 8.90 -5.33 1.29
N VAL A 26 9.16 -4.77 2.48
CA VAL A 26 8.29 -4.98 3.66
C VAL A 26 6.94 -4.31 3.42
N ALA A 27 6.96 -3.07 2.93
CA ALA A 27 5.77 -2.31 2.63
C ALA A 27 4.92 -2.97 1.54
N LEU A 28 5.55 -3.44 0.46
CA LEU A 28 4.89 -4.14 -0.64
C LEU A 28 4.22 -5.44 -0.18
N ARG A 29 4.88 -6.21 0.71
CA ARG A 29 4.28 -7.41 1.30
C ARG A 29 3.03 -7.07 2.10
N ASN A 30 3.07 -6.03 2.94
CA ASN A 30 1.93 -5.61 3.75
C ASN A 30 0.77 -5.07 2.88
N PHE A 31 1.10 -4.35 1.81
CA PHE A 31 0.12 -3.92 0.81
C PHE A 31 -0.53 -5.12 0.11
N SER A 32 0.27 -6.08 -0.38
CA SER A 32 -0.24 -7.31 -1.00
C SER A 32 -1.16 -8.09 -0.05
N LEU A 33 -0.80 -8.24 1.22
CA LEU A 33 -1.69 -8.86 2.21
C LEU A 33 -2.99 -8.07 2.41
N THR A 34 -2.97 -6.74 2.32
CA THR A 34 -4.17 -5.90 2.41
C THR A 34 -5.08 -6.07 1.20
N ILE A 35 -4.51 -6.18 0.00
CA ILE A 35 -5.27 -6.40 -1.25
C ILE A 35 -5.84 -7.82 -1.32
N ASN A 36 -5.03 -8.83 -0.96
CA ASN A 36 -5.39 -10.25 -1.07
C ASN A 36 -6.08 -10.83 0.16
N ARG A 37 -6.38 -10.03 1.19
CA ARG A 37 -7.16 -10.50 2.35
C ARG A 37 -8.57 -10.89 1.86
N TYR A 38 -8.71 -12.17 1.53
CA TYR A 38 -9.96 -12.81 1.17
C TYR A 38 -10.89 -12.83 2.39
N PRO A 39 -12.21 -12.67 2.21
CA PRO A 39 -13.19 -12.60 3.28
C PRO A 39 -13.43 -13.98 3.89
N LYS A 40 -12.47 -14.52 4.64
CA LYS A 40 -12.72 -15.75 5.42
C LYS A 40 -13.20 -15.47 6.83
N GLU A 41 -12.94 -14.30 7.41
CA GLU A 41 -13.25 -14.10 8.84
C GLU A 41 -13.90 -12.79 9.23
N GLN A 42 -13.75 -11.69 8.50
CA GLN A 42 -14.45 -10.42 8.81
C GLN A 42 -14.85 -9.71 7.53
N GLY A 43 -16.04 -9.09 7.54
CA GLY A 43 -16.78 -8.61 6.37
C GLY A 43 -15.94 -7.92 5.29
N HIS A 44 -16.39 -8.12 4.05
CA HIS A 44 -15.91 -7.53 2.80
C HIS A 44 -15.20 -6.17 2.95
N THR A 45 -13.86 -6.15 2.92
CA THR A 45 -13.10 -4.92 2.75
C THR A 45 -13.14 -4.51 1.27
N LEU A 46 -13.51 -3.25 0.99
CA LEU A 46 -13.64 -2.72 -0.38
C LEU A 46 -12.38 -2.92 -1.24
N THR A 47 -11.20 -2.92 -0.61
CA THR A 47 -9.89 -3.14 -1.24
C THR A 47 -9.77 -4.48 -1.96
N THR A 48 -10.43 -5.52 -1.46
CA THR A 48 -10.39 -6.86 -2.05
C THR A 48 -11.25 -6.97 -3.31
N TRP A 49 -12.29 -6.15 -3.44
CA TRP A 49 -13.27 -6.23 -4.54
C TRP A 49 -12.86 -5.48 -5.81
N ARG A 50 -12.03 -4.44 -5.66
CA ARG A 50 -11.55 -3.61 -6.76
C ARG A 50 -10.07 -3.26 -6.60
N PRO A 51 -9.15 -4.23 -6.73
CA PRO A 51 -7.71 -3.94 -6.67
C PRO A 51 -7.24 -2.92 -7.71
N SER A 52 -7.99 -2.73 -8.81
CA SER A 52 -7.74 -1.68 -9.81
C SER A 52 -7.85 -0.26 -9.30
N ASP A 53 -8.58 -0.03 -8.22
CA ASP A 53 -8.88 1.32 -7.72
C ASP A 53 -7.82 1.80 -6.73
N PHE A 54 -6.86 0.93 -6.39
CA PHE A 54 -5.85 1.18 -5.37
C PHE A 54 -4.45 1.09 -5.96
N ASP A 55 -3.64 2.11 -5.69
CA ASP A 55 -2.21 2.12 -5.95
C ASP A 55 -1.45 2.35 -4.65
N PHE A 56 -0.24 1.83 -4.56
CA PHE A 56 0.61 1.99 -3.38
C PHE A 56 1.81 2.88 -3.70
N PHE A 57 1.94 3.97 -2.93
CA PHE A 57 2.97 4.99 -3.13
C PHE A 57 3.87 5.11 -1.91
N ARG A 58 5.15 5.37 -2.14
CA ARG A 58 6.02 6.01 -1.17
C ARG A 58 5.88 7.53 -1.31
N ILE A 59 5.62 8.19 -0.19
CA ILE A 59 5.33 9.63 -0.12
C ILE A 59 6.43 10.41 0.62
N GLY A 60 7.43 9.73 1.15
CA GLY A 60 8.52 10.36 1.89
C GLY A 60 9.31 9.42 2.78
N THR A 61 10.08 10.02 3.68
CA THR A 61 10.88 9.33 4.69
C THR A 61 10.75 10.01 6.04
N PHE A 62 10.77 9.23 7.11
CA PHE A 62 10.71 9.70 8.49
C PHE A 62 11.99 9.30 9.24
N ASN A 63 12.69 10.28 9.82
CA ASN A 63 13.86 10.04 10.65
C ASN A 63 13.45 10.01 12.13
N THR A 64 13.54 8.83 12.76
CA THR A 64 13.15 8.63 14.16
C THR A 64 14.07 9.32 15.16
N ASP A 65 15.30 9.66 14.77
CA ASP A 65 16.28 10.26 15.68
C ASP A 65 16.08 11.78 15.78
N THR A 66 15.60 12.40 14.69
CA THR A 66 15.39 13.86 14.59
C THR A 66 13.91 14.26 14.60
N GLY A 67 13.00 13.33 14.33
CA GLY A 67 11.58 13.61 14.10
C GLY A 67 11.28 14.25 12.74
N GLU A 68 12.28 14.33 11.85
CA GLU A 68 12.14 14.97 10.55
C GLU A 68 11.31 14.09 9.59
N LEU A 69 10.32 14.71 8.95
CA LEU A 69 9.54 14.12 7.87
C LEU A 69 9.91 14.83 6.56
N VAL A 70 10.50 14.08 5.64
CA VAL A 70 10.88 14.58 4.31
C VAL A 70 9.91 14.01 3.29
N ALA A 71 9.21 14.88 2.56
CA ALA A 71 8.30 14.47 1.51
C ALA A 71 9.04 14.04 0.23
N GLU A 72 8.54 13.00 -0.43
CA GLU A 72 8.96 12.61 -1.78
C GLU A 72 8.04 13.29 -2.79
N GLN A 73 8.60 14.15 -3.64
CA GLN A 73 7.86 14.93 -4.62
C GLN A 73 8.47 14.77 -6.03
N PRO A 74 7.76 14.14 -6.99
CA PRO A 74 6.44 13.51 -6.84
C PRO A 74 6.49 12.22 -6.00
N PRO A 75 5.37 11.77 -5.40
CA PRO A 75 5.29 10.45 -4.77
C PRO A 75 5.70 9.32 -5.73
N MET A 76 6.43 8.33 -5.22
CA MET A 76 6.92 7.21 -6.00
C MET A 76 5.93 6.05 -5.99
N LEU A 77 5.47 5.62 -7.16
CA LEU A 77 4.64 4.42 -7.29
C LEU A 77 5.49 3.18 -6.97
N ILE A 78 5.05 2.39 -5.99
CA ILE A 78 5.69 1.14 -5.59
C ILE A 78 5.02 -0.05 -6.27
N ALA A 79 3.68 -0.08 -6.29
CA ALA A 79 2.90 -1.11 -6.96
C ALA A 79 1.48 -0.62 -7.27
N SER A 80 0.89 -1.18 -8.32
CA SER A 80 -0.57 -1.09 -8.51
C SER A 80 -1.25 -2.23 -7.77
N GLY A 81 -2.49 -2.04 -7.33
CA GLY A 81 -3.24 -3.10 -6.65
C GLY A 81 -3.43 -4.34 -7.53
N LEU A 82 -3.63 -4.18 -8.84
CA LEU A 82 -3.66 -5.31 -9.78
C LEU A 82 -2.37 -6.10 -9.86
N SER A 83 -1.21 -5.46 -9.69
CA SER A 83 0.09 -6.13 -9.82
C SER A 83 0.40 -7.07 -8.66
N VAL A 84 -0.35 -6.99 -7.56
CA VAL A 84 -0.12 -7.79 -6.34
C VAL A 84 -1.20 -8.82 -6.09
N VAL A 85 -2.21 -8.95 -6.96
CA VAL A 85 -3.28 -9.96 -6.82
C VAL A 85 -2.72 -11.36 -7.04
N ASP A 86 -3.06 -12.29 -6.15
CA ASP A 86 -2.68 -13.71 -6.29
C ASP A 86 -3.36 -14.34 -7.51
N LYS A 87 -2.58 -15.02 -8.36
CA LYS A 87 -3.07 -15.70 -9.57
C LYS A 87 -3.65 -17.08 -9.22
N GLU A 88 -4.74 -17.16 -8.44
CA GLU A 88 -5.38 -18.47 -8.16
C GLU A 88 -6.78 -18.68 -8.77
N ASP A 89 -7.45 -17.65 -9.31
CA ASP A 89 -8.82 -17.81 -9.84
C ASP A 89 -8.92 -17.59 -11.37
N SER A 90 -8.04 -18.23 -12.17
CA SER A 90 -8.15 -18.24 -13.65
C SER A 90 -8.60 -19.57 -14.25
N ASN A 91 -8.87 -20.59 -13.44
CA ASN A 91 -9.46 -21.85 -13.90
C ASN A 91 -10.91 -21.94 -13.44
N GLY A 92 -11.77 -21.16 -14.11
CA GLY A 92 -13.21 -21.45 -14.24
C GLY A 92 -13.46 -22.36 -15.43
#